data_AF-A0A952NFQ1-F1
#
_entry.id   AF-A0A952NFQ1-F1
#
_cell.length_a   1.000
_cell.length_b   1.000
_cell.length_c   1.000
_cell.angle_alpha   90.00
_cell.angle_beta   90.00
_cell.angle_gamma   90.00
#
_symmetry.space_group_name_H-M   'P 1'
#
loop_
_entity.id
_entity.type
_entity.pdbx_description
1 polymer ?
#
loop_
_entity_poly.entity_id
_entity_poly.type
_entity_poly.pdbx_seq_one_letter_code
_entity_poly.pdbx_strand_id
1 'polypeptide(L)'
;MKSILVLSLFLAATAQAHIKLGTYAGTSPTQGACSVRIEEVSFENNVRHPLNERVKARIGNDLFVLQHPPVVNVAQSSVTFTHDLLQGVLATPTGARALIIEMSHEAGKEGPLAFTLIDHQWRQNARTALACQKLVFVAPLR
;
A
#
# COMPACT_ATOMS: atom_id res chain seq x y z
N MET A 1 -19.41 -32.01 -42.43
CA MET A 1 -19.01 -32.03 -41.01
C MET A 1 -18.69 -30.60 -40.59
N LYS A 2 -19.52 -30.00 -39.74
CA LYS A 2 -19.34 -28.59 -39.30
C LYS A 2 -18.44 -28.58 -38.07
N SER A 3 -17.17 -28.22 -38.25
CA SER A 3 -16.22 -28.01 -37.15
C SER A 3 -16.57 -26.72 -36.43
N ILE A 4 -17.06 -26.82 -35.20
CA ILE A 4 -17.24 -25.70 -34.28
C ILE A 4 -15.89 -25.47 -33.62
N LEU A 5 -15.19 -24.41 -34.04
CA LEU A 5 -13.96 -23.95 -33.41
C LEU A 5 -14.33 -23.22 -32.11
N VAL A 6 -14.24 -23.93 -30.98
CA VAL A 6 -14.41 -23.33 -29.65
C VAL A 6 -13.16 -22.52 -29.33
N LEU A 7 -13.25 -21.20 -29.52
CA LEU A 7 -12.20 -20.25 -29.16
C LEU A 7 -12.22 -20.06 -27.63
N SER A 8 -11.41 -20.85 -26.94
CA SER A 8 -11.17 -20.72 -25.49
C SER A 8 -10.47 -19.39 -25.20
N LEU A 9 -11.23 -18.37 -24.79
CA LEU A 9 -10.68 -17.15 -24.23
C LEU A 9 -9.96 -17.48 -22.92
N PHE A 10 -8.63 -17.50 -22.95
CA PHE A 10 -7.80 -17.44 -21.76
C PHE A 10 -7.96 -16.06 -21.12
N LEU A 11 -8.85 -15.98 -20.13
CA LEU A 11 -8.88 -14.87 -19.17
C LEU A 11 -7.57 -14.94 -18.36
N ALA A 12 -6.54 -14.22 -18.82
CA ALA A 12 -5.34 -14.00 -18.05
C ALA A 12 -5.71 -13.18 -16.81
N ALA A 13 -5.84 -13.87 -15.67
CA ALA A 13 -5.90 -13.24 -14.37
C ALA A 13 -4.56 -12.55 -14.12
N THR A 14 -4.46 -11.27 -14.46
CA THR A 14 -3.33 -10.44 -14.05
C THR A 14 -3.31 -10.45 -12.53
N ALA A 15 -2.25 -11.00 -11.93
CA ALA A 15 -2.01 -10.93 -10.50
C ALA A 15 -2.02 -9.45 -10.10
N GLN A 16 -3.08 -9.04 -9.41
CA GLN A 16 -3.28 -7.68 -8.93
C GLN A 16 -2.73 -7.58 -7.52
N ALA A 17 -2.28 -6.38 -7.16
CA ALA A 17 -1.69 -6.05 -5.87
C ALA A 17 -2.32 -6.83 -4.71
N HIS A 18 -1.46 -7.60 -4.02
CA HIS A 18 -1.84 -8.64 -3.08
C HIS A 18 -2.28 -8.09 -1.71
N ILE A 19 -2.98 -6.96 -1.69
CA ILE A 19 -3.51 -6.37 -0.46
C ILE A 19 -4.97 -6.80 -0.30
N LYS A 20 -5.25 -7.44 0.83
CA LYS A 20 -6.60 -7.80 1.23
C LYS A 20 -7.23 -6.62 1.97
N LEU A 21 -8.47 -6.32 1.62
CA LEU A 21 -9.26 -5.34 2.36
C LEU A 21 -9.54 -5.87 3.77
N GLY A 22 -9.20 -5.08 4.78
CA GLY A 22 -9.36 -5.49 6.18
C GLY A 22 -8.31 -4.92 7.10
N THR A 23 -8.16 -5.53 8.26
CA THR A 23 -7.21 -5.08 9.30
C THR A 23 -5.98 -5.96 9.28
N TYR A 24 -4.82 -5.30 9.27
CA TYR A 24 -3.52 -5.90 9.52
C TYR A 24 -3.06 -5.48 10.91
N ALA A 25 -2.63 -6.44 11.73
CA ALA A 25 -2.16 -6.20 13.08
C ALA A 25 -0.74 -6.75 13.26
N GLY A 26 0.04 -6.10 14.11
CA GLY A 26 1.42 -6.47 14.40
C GLY A 26 1.86 -5.94 15.76
N THR A 27 3.17 -5.82 15.91
CA THR A 27 3.80 -5.35 17.15
C THR A 27 4.78 -4.23 16.91
N SER A 28 4.72 -3.21 17.77
CA SER A 28 5.65 -2.12 17.87
C SER A 28 6.56 -2.34 19.08
N PRO A 29 7.88 -2.21 18.94
CA PRO A 29 8.82 -2.29 20.07
C PRO A 29 8.53 -1.27 21.18
N THR A 30 7.92 -0.13 20.83
CA THR A 30 7.72 1.01 21.73
C THR A 30 6.30 1.14 22.26
N GLN A 31 5.30 0.59 21.55
CA GLN A 31 3.88 0.81 21.86
C GLN A 31 3.07 -0.49 22.02
N GLY A 32 3.67 -1.66 21.86
CA GLY A 32 2.97 -2.94 21.96
C GLY A 32 2.15 -3.24 20.71
N ALA A 33 0.89 -3.63 20.85
CA ALA A 33 0.04 -3.97 19.70
C ALA A 33 -0.21 -2.75 18.80
N CYS A 34 -0.17 -2.95 17.49
CA CYS A 34 -0.42 -1.92 16.49
C CYS A 34 -1.21 -2.49 15.31
N SER A 35 -1.93 -1.63 14.59
CA SER A 35 -2.73 -2.05 13.45
C SER A 35 -2.93 -0.95 12.42
N VAL A 36 -3.21 -1.38 11.19
CA VAL A 36 -3.61 -0.54 10.07
C VAL A 36 -4.77 -1.22 9.35
N ARG A 37 -5.78 -0.45 8.96
CA ARG A 37 -6.94 -0.95 8.24
C ARG A 37 -6.90 -0.50 6.78
N ILE A 38 -6.88 -1.44 5.84
CA ILE A 38 -7.03 -1.17 4.42
C ILE A 38 -8.52 -1.14 4.08
N GLU A 39 -9.02 0.02 3.66
CA GLU A 39 -10.43 0.30 3.44
C GLU A 39 -10.83 0.17 1.96
N GLU A 40 -9.93 0.51 1.05
CA GLU A 40 -10.22 0.50 -0.38
C GLU A 40 -8.92 0.32 -1.16
N VAL A 41 -9.01 -0.39 -2.30
CA VAL A 41 -7.99 -0.40 -3.35
C VAL A 41 -8.69 0.01 -4.64
N SER A 42 -8.25 1.11 -5.23
CA SER A 42 -8.78 1.63 -6.50
C SER A 42 -7.64 1.98 -7.45
N PHE A 43 -7.97 2.23 -8.72
CA PHE A 43 -7.00 2.59 -9.74
C PHE A 43 -7.42 3.90 -10.40
N GLU A 44 -6.51 4.87 -10.42
CA GLU A 44 -6.74 6.13 -11.11
C GLU A 44 -7.02 5.87 -12.60
N ASN A 45 -8.04 6.57 -13.12
CA ASN A 45 -8.54 6.41 -14.49
C ASN A 45 -8.97 4.97 -14.86
N ASN A 46 -9.25 4.10 -13.87
CA ASN A 46 -9.53 2.67 -14.07
C ASN A 46 -8.42 1.90 -14.80
N VAL A 47 -7.19 2.43 -14.82
CA VAL A 47 -6.06 1.79 -15.48
C VAL A 47 -5.27 0.99 -14.46
N ARG A 48 -5.30 -0.33 -14.60
CA ARG A 48 -4.58 -1.26 -13.71
C ARG A 48 -3.07 -1.17 -13.93
N HIS A 49 -2.43 -0.35 -13.11
CA HIS A 49 -0.98 -0.16 -13.09
C HIS A 49 -0.57 0.26 -11.67
N PRO A 50 0.57 -0.20 -11.12
CA PRO A 50 0.96 0.13 -9.74
C PRO A 50 1.12 1.63 -9.46
N LEU A 51 1.55 2.42 -10.43
CA LEU A 51 1.56 3.90 -10.31
C LEU A 51 0.17 4.53 -10.22
N ASN A 52 -0.85 3.85 -10.74
CA ASN A 52 -2.24 4.31 -10.68
C ASN A 52 -2.98 3.71 -9.48
N GLU A 53 -2.39 2.76 -8.77
CA GLU A 53 -3.00 2.15 -7.60
C GLU A 53 -3.12 3.17 -6.45
N ARG A 54 -4.30 3.19 -5.83
CA ARG A 54 -4.62 4.02 -4.67
C ARG A 54 -5.16 3.10 -3.58
N VAL A 55 -4.43 3.03 -2.47
CA VAL A 55 -4.80 2.22 -1.31
C VAL A 55 -5.22 3.15 -0.19
N LYS A 56 -6.51 3.15 0.16
CA LYS A 56 -7.00 3.90 1.33
C LYS A 56 -6.70 3.09 2.59
N ALA A 57 -5.87 3.65 3.47
CA ALA A 57 -5.46 3.02 4.71
C ALA A 57 -5.77 3.92 5.91
N ARG A 58 -6.38 3.36 6.95
CA ARG A 58 -6.70 4.06 8.19
C ARG A 58 -5.82 3.57 9.33
N ILE A 59 -5.26 4.53 10.07
CA ILE A 59 -4.54 4.31 11.33
C ILE A 59 -5.03 5.32 12.36
N GLY A 60 -5.59 4.83 13.47
CA GLY A 60 -6.38 5.69 14.37
C GLY A 60 -7.51 6.37 13.61
N ASN A 61 -7.54 7.70 13.64
CA ASN A 61 -8.55 8.51 12.96
C ASN A 61 -8.12 8.97 11.55
N ASP A 62 -6.84 8.83 11.21
CA ASP A 62 -6.28 9.37 9.97
C ASP A 62 -6.51 8.42 8.81
N LEU A 63 -6.97 8.96 7.70
CA LEU A 63 -7.13 8.24 6.44
C LEU A 63 -6.05 8.68 5.47
N PHE A 64 -5.16 7.77 5.11
CA PHE A 64 -4.12 7.97 4.11
C PHE A 64 -4.56 7.41 2.77
N VAL A 65 -4.17 8.06 1.68
CA VAL A 65 -4.20 7.49 0.33
C VAL A 65 -2.76 7.14 -0.02
N LEU A 66 -2.48 5.84 -0.11
CA LEU A 66 -1.15 5.31 -0.39
C LEU A 66 -1.01 4.95 -1.86
N GLN A 67 0.21 5.02 -2.38
CA GLN A 67 0.58 4.57 -3.71
C GLN A 67 2.02 4.04 -3.72
N HIS A 68 2.37 3.28 -4.75
CA HIS A 68 3.77 2.94 -5.00
C HIS A 68 4.57 4.20 -5.35
N PRO A 69 5.71 4.47 -4.67
CA PRO A 69 6.59 5.57 -5.03
C PRO A 69 7.09 5.45 -6.48
N PRO A 70 6.99 6.50 -7.30
CA PRO A 70 7.54 6.48 -8.64
C PRO A 70 9.07 6.56 -8.61
N VAL A 71 9.71 5.89 -9.57
CA VAL A 71 11.14 5.99 -9.85
C VAL A 71 11.29 6.59 -11.25
N VAL A 72 11.84 7.81 -11.33
CA VAL A 72 12.02 8.53 -12.59
C VAL A 72 13.48 8.46 -12.99
N ASN A 73 13.78 7.86 -14.14
CA ASN A 73 15.11 7.83 -14.72
C ASN A 73 15.15 8.66 -16.00
N VAL A 74 15.68 9.88 -15.89
CA VAL A 74 15.77 10.82 -17.02
C VAL A 74 16.71 10.32 -18.11
N ALA A 75 17.86 9.73 -17.74
CA ALA A 75 18.84 9.22 -18.70
C ALA A 75 18.28 8.08 -19.57
N GLN A 76 17.40 7.26 -18.98
CA GLN A 76 16.72 6.16 -19.67
C GLN A 76 15.36 6.55 -20.24
N SER A 77 14.91 7.80 -20.05
CA SER A 77 13.57 8.27 -20.41
C SER A 77 12.46 7.34 -19.91
N SER A 78 12.58 6.86 -18.67
CA SER A 78 11.68 5.85 -18.11
C SER A 78 11.08 6.28 -16.77
N VAL A 79 9.86 5.81 -16.51
CA VAL A 79 9.15 5.96 -15.25
C VAL A 79 8.72 4.57 -14.79
N THR A 80 9.24 4.14 -13.66
CA THR A 80 8.91 2.86 -13.01
C THR A 80 8.43 3.12 -11.59
N PHE A 81 8.38 2.10 -10.74
CA PHE A 81 7.92 2.20 -9.36
C PHE A 81 8.68 1.22 -8.47
N THR A 82 8.70 1.49 -7.17
CA THR A 82 9.14 0.49 -6.20
C THR A 82 7.98 -0.42 -5.83
N HIS A 83 8.20 -1.73 -5.93
CA HIS A 83 7.22 -2.73 -5.51
C HIS A 83 7.14 -2.81 -3.98
N ASP A 84 8.25 -2.55 -3.30
CA ASP A 84 8.44 -2.87 -1.88
C ASP A 84 7.66 -1.96 -0.94
N LEU A 85 7.18 -0.81 -1.42
CA LEU A 85 6.59 0.23 -0.59
C LEU A 85 5.27 0.74 -1.15
N LEU A 86 4.32 0.96 -0.26
CA LEU A 86 3.23 1.91 -0.44
C LEU A 86 3.44 3.09 0.51
N GLN A 87 3.30 4.31 0.02
CA GLN A 87 3.43 5.51 0.85
C GLN A 87 2.33 6.53 0.58
N GLY A 88 1.97 7.28 1.61
CA GLY A 88 1.07 8.42 1.52
C GLY A 88 1.38 9.46 2.58
N VAL A 89 1.08 10.71 2.27
CA VAL A 89 1.36 11.87 3.13
C VAL A 89 0.07 12.65 3.36
N LEU A 90 -0.18 13.02 4.61
CA LEU A 90 -1.20 13.97 5.02
C LEU A 90 -0.53 15.26 5.46
N ALA A 91 -0.86 16.35 4.79
CA ALA A 91 -0.49 17.68 5.27
C ALA A 91 -1.31 18.01 6.52
N THR A 92 -0.68 18.63 7.52
CA THR A 92 -1.34 19.13 8.73
C THR A 92 -1.08 20.63 8.86
N PRO A 93 -1.84 21.37 9.68
CA PRO A 93 -1.59 22.80 9.89
C PRO A 93 -0.17 23.13 10.38
N THR A 94 0.49 22.18 11.06
CA THR A 94 1.80 22.37 11.71
C THR A 94 2.93 21.58 11.05
N GLY A 95 2.64 20.76 10.04
CA GLY A 95 3.50 19.64 9.71
C GLY A 95 3.03 18.79 8.53
N ALA A 96 3.54 17.57 8.51
CA ALA A 96 3.03 16.49 7.70
C ALA A 96 3.11 15.18 8.48
N ARG A 97 2.20 14.27 8.18
CA ARG A 97 2.24 12.88 8.64
C ARG A 97 2.40 11.98 7.44
N ALA A 98 3.27 10.98 7.52
CA ALA A 98 3.47 10.02 6.45
C ALA A 98 3.19 8.62 6.97
N LEU A 99 2.49 7.82 6.17
CA LEU A 99 2.33 6.40 6.39
C LEU A 99 3.06 5.67 5.27
N ILE A 100 3.96 4.77 5.65
CA ILE A 100 4.71 3.90 4.75
C ILE A 100 4.36 2.46 5.14
N ILE A 101 3.96 1.64 4.17
CA ILE A 101 3.72 0.21 4.33
C ILE A 101 4.75 -0.53 3.49
N GLU A 102 5.50 -1.42 4.13
CA GLU A 102 6.42 -2.35 3.47
C GLU A 102 5.67 -3.59 3.00
N MET A 103 5.98 -4.04 1.80
CA MET A 103 5.28 -5.11 1.09
C MET A 103 6.18 -6.35 0.93
N SER A 104 5.60 -7.53 1.15
CA SER A 104 6.18 -8.81 0.76
C SER A 104 5.85 -9.12 -0.68
N HIS A 105 6.84 -9.62 -1.41
CA HIS A 105 6.70 -10.19 -2.75
C HIS A 105 7.09 -11.67 -2.79
N GLU A 106 7.27 -12.32 -1.64
CA GLU A 106 7.50 -13.75 -1.58
C GLU A 106 6.22 -14.48 -2.03
N ALA A 107 6.35 -15.34 -3.03
CA ALA A 107 5.24 -16.09 -3.60
C ALA A 107 4.44 -16.84 -2.51
N GLY A 108 3.14 -16.57 -2.44
CA GLY A 108 2.23 -17.16 -1.44
C GLY A 108 2.22 -16.46 -0.07
N LYS A 109 3.02 -15.40 0.11
CA LYS A 109 3.06 -14.57 1.32
C LYS A 109 3.03 -13.08 0.99
N GLU A 110 2.44 -12.73 -0.14
CA GLU A 110 2.42 -11.34 -0.57
C GLU A 110 1.43 -10.50 0.26
N GLY A 111 1.80 -9.25 0.50
CA GLY A 111 1.00 -8.32 1.29
C GLY A 111 1.82 -7.48 2.27
N PRO A 112 1.16 -6.66 3.11
CA PRO A 112 1.82 -5.82 4.10
C PRO A 112 2.65 -6.62 5.13
N LEU A 113 3.91 -6.23 5.31
CA LEU A 113 4.86 -6.81 6.27
C LEU A 113 5.05 -5.94 7.50
N ALA A 114 5.17 -4.64 7.29
CA ALA A 114 5.41 -3.63 8.32
C ALA A 114 4.78 -2.31 7.90
N PHE A 115 4.57 -1.42 8.85
CA PHE A 115 4.31 -0.02 8.55
C PHE A 115 5.13 0.90 9.44
N THR A 116 5.45 2.08 8.92
CA THR A 116 5.99 3.20 9.68
C THR A 116 5.07 4.40 9.54
N LEU A 117 4.61 4.93 10.67
CA LEU A 117 3.90 6.21 10.75
C LEU A 117 4.87 7.28 11.26
N ILE A 118 5.07 8.32 10.47
CA ILE A 118 5.95 9.45 10.78
C ILE A 118 5.07 10.67 11.04
N ASP A 119 5.36 11.43 12.09
CA ASP A 119 4.87 12.79 12.29
C ASP A 119 6.04 13.75 12.27
N HIS A 120 5.95 14.81 11.46
CA HIS A 120 6.98 15.83 11.34
C HIS A 120 6.36 17.23 11.44
N GLN A 121 6.62 17.91 12.54
CA GLN A 121 6.23 19.30 12.79
C GLN A 121 7.37 20.24 12.35
N TRP A 122 7.36 20.63 11.07
CA TRP A 122 8.49 21.33 10.45
C TRP A 122 8.86 22.66 11.13
N ARG A 123 7.87 23.40 11.66
CA ARG A 123 8.13 24.68 12.35
C ARG A 123 8.91 24.50 13.66
N GLN A 124 8.70 23.37 14.33
CA GLN A 124 9.35 23.05 15.60
C GLN A 124 10.56 22.13 15.41
N ASN A 125 10.82 21.69 14.17
CA ASN A 125 11.79 20.65 13.84
C ASN A 125 11.62 19.38 14.70
N ALA A 126 10.39 19.08 15.10
CA ALA A 126 10.06 17.93 15.94
C ALA A 126 9.59 16.77 15.05
N ARG A 127 10.11 15.57 15.30
CA ARG A 127 9.77 14.37 14.54
C ARG A 127 9.57 13.16 15.45
N THR A 128 8.54 12.39 15.18
CA THR A 128 8.30 11.10 15.83
C THR A 128 8.03 10.04 14.78
N ALA A 129 8.33 8.79 15.12
CA ALA A 129 8.05 7.64 14.27
C ALA A 129 7.50 6.49 15.11
N LEU A 130 6.46 5.85 14.61
CA LEU A 130 5.92 4.60 15.11
C LEU A 130 6.16 3.51 14.06
N ALA A 131 7.00 2.54 14.40
CA ALA A 131 7.20 1.35 13.58
C ALA A 131 6.35 0.20 14.11
N CYS A 132 5.62 -0.46 13.21
CA CYS A 132 4.82 -1.66 13.45
C CYS A 132 5.34 -2.79 12.56
N GLN A 133 5.73 -3.90 13.16
CA GLN A 133 6.38 -5.02 12.48
C GLN A 133 5.51 -6.27 12.55
N LYS A 134 5.82 -7.24 11.68
CA LYS A 134 5.18 -8.56 11.64
C LYS A 134 3.66 -8.45 11.44
N LEU A 135 3.26 -7.62 10.48
CA LEU A 135 1.85 -7.47 10.15
C LEU A 135 1.27 -8.80 9.67
N VAL A 136 0.11 -9.14 10.21
CA VAL A 136 -0.71 -10.28 9.79
C VAL A 136 -2.14 -9.83 9.55
N PHE A 137 -2.78 -10.40 8.54
CA PHE A 137 -4.20 -10.14 8.26
C PHE A 137 -5.06 -10.79 9.35
N VAL A 138 -5.85 -10.00 10.07
CA VAL A 138 -6.62 -10.50 11.23
C VAL A 138 -8.13 -10.48 11.03
N ALA A 139 -8.66 -9.59 10.18
CA ALA A 139 -10.10 -9.49 9.96
C ALA A 139 -10.42 -8.81 8.61
N PRO A 140 -11.42 -9.30 7.85
CA PRO A 140 -11.92 -8.60 6.67
C PRO A 140 -12.64 -7.30 7.05
N LEU A 141 -12.84 -6.41 6.08
CA LEU A 141 -13.80 -5.31 6.23
C LEU A 141 -15.20 -5.90 6.44
N ARG A 142 -15.94 -5.33 7.38
CA ARG A 142 -17.36 -5.64 7.62
C ARG A 142 -18.24 -4.72 6.82
#